data_AF-A0A3D2KEP5-F1
#
_entry.id   AF-A0A3D2KEP5-F1
#
_cell.length_a   1.000
_cell.length_b   1.000
_cell.length_c   1.000
_cell.angle_alpha   90.00
_cell.angle_beta   90.00
_cell.angle_gamma   90.00
#
_symmetry.space_group_name_H-M   'P 1'
#
loop_
_entity.id
_entity.type
_entity.pdbx_description
1 polymer ?
#
loop_
_entity_poly.entity_id
_entity_poly.type
_entity_poly.pdbx_seq_one_letter_code
_entity_poly.pdbx_strand_id
1 'polypeptide(L)'
;IIGHFGLGFYSTFMVADKVTINTLSYKEGAEPVFWECDGGTEYTMSTGDRDVHGTEITLYLNEDSYEFANEYRVKEVLEKYCSFMP
;
A
#
# COMPACT_ATOMS: atom_id res chain seq x y z
N ILE A 1 3.92 -9.39 -15.79
CA ILE A 1 3.21 -8.20 -15.27
C ILE A 1 1.73 -8.57 -15.15
N ILE A 2 1.11 -8.35 -13.97
CA ILE A 2 -0.30 -8.72 -13.69
C ILE A 2 -1.25 -7.54 -13.96
N GLY A 3 -0.84 -6.31 -13.63
CA GLY A 3 -1.69 -5.12 -13.75
C GLY A 3 -1.94 -4.65 -15.18
N HIS A 4 -3.19 -4.27 -15.47
CA HIS A 4 -3.62 -3.71 -16.78
C HIS A 4 -4.51 -2.46 -16.64
N PHE A 5 -5.40 -2.42 -15.63
CA PHE A 5 -6.45 -1.39 -15.52
C PHE A 5 -6.09 -0.15 -14.69
N GLY A 6 -5.01 -0.19 -13.90
CA GLY A 6 -4.60 0.94 -13.05
C GLY A 6 -5.48 1.20 -11.81
N LEU A 7 -6.53 0.38 -11.57
CA LEU A 7 -7.47 0.60 -10.47
C LEU A 7 -7.16 -0.23 -9.21
N GLY A 8 -6.23 -1.18 -9.27
CA GLY A 8 -5.99 -2.15 -8.18
C GLY A 8 -5.60 -1.49 -6.86
N PHE A 9 -4.85 -0.39 -6.90
CA PHE A 9 -4.45 0.33 -5.69
C PHE A 9 -5.63 0.90 -4.89
N TYR A 10 -6.70 1.37 -5.56
CA TYR A 10 -7.85 1.96 -4.89
C TYR A 10 -8.66 0.97 -4.04
N SER A 11 -8.43 -0.35 -4.21
CA SER A 11 -9.02 -1.36 -3.33
C SER A 11 -8.58 -1.22 -1.86
N THR A 12 -7.45 -0.54 -1.59
CA THR A 12 -7.00 -0.22 -0.23
C THR A 12 -8.01 0.60 0.56
N PHE A 13 -8.72 1.52 -0.09
CA PHE A 13 -9.76 2.34 0.54
C PHE A 13 -11.06 1.58 0.83
N MET A 14 -11.19 0.32 0.41
CA MET A 14 -12.30 -0.53 0.86
C MET A 14 -12.11 -0.98 2.32
N VAL A 15 -10.87 -0.99 2.82
CA VAL A 15 -10.51 -1.56 4.12
C VAL A 15 -9.78 -0.58 5.05
N ALA A 16 -9.42 0.61 4.55
CA ALA A 16 -8.64 1.59 5.28
C ALA A 16 -9.23 2.99 5.15
N ASP A 17 -9.30 3.71 6.28
CA ASP A 17 -9.69 5.13 6.32
C ASP A 17 -8.54 6.05 5.92
N LYS A 18 -7.29 5.55 6.02
CA LYS A 18 -6.11 6.28 5.58
C LYS A 18 -5.08 5.32 5.00
N VAL A 19 -4.38 5.77 3.97
CA VAL A 19 -3.29 5.05 3.32
C VAL A 19 -2.09 5.96 3.21
N THR A 20 -0.93 5.44 3.59
CA THR A 20 0.35 6.13 3.36
C THR A 20 1.25 5.25 2.50
N ILE A 21 2.05 5.91 1.65
CA ILE A 21 3.05 5.26 0.81
C ILE A 21 4.38 5.95 1.06
N ASN A 22 5.40 5.16 1.33
CA ASN A 22 6.77 5.64 1.40
C ASN A 22 7.60 4.88 0.37
N THR A 23 8.18 5.59 -0.59
CA THR A 23 8.83 4.96 -1.75
C THR A 23 10.14 5.65 -2.11
N LEU A 24 11.12 4.83 -2.52
CA LEU A 24 12.38 5.27 -3.09
C LEU A 24 12.62 4.54 -4.41
N SER A 25 12.78 5.30 -5.49
CA SER A 25 13.06 4.76 -6.83
C SER A 25 14.45 4.14 -6.88
N TYR A 26 14.66 3.16 -7.77
CA TYR A 26 15.98 2.61 -8.07
C TYR A 26 16.87 3.55 -8.92
N LYS A 27 16.28 4.62 -9.46
CA LYS A 27 17.01 5.57 -10.31
C LYS A 27 18.07 6.29 -9.50
N GLU A 28 19.25 6.45 -10.09
CA GLU A 28 20.35 7.21 -9.48
C GLU A 28 19.92 8.65 -9.20
N GLY A 29 20.23 9.14 -7.99
CA GLY A 29 19.86 10.48 -7.53
C GLY A 29 18.37 10.68 -7.23
N ALA A 30 17.59 9.60 -7.10
CA ALA A 30 16.20 9.70 -6.66
C ALA A 30 16.11 10.06 -5.17
N GLU A 31 15.23 11.01 -4.85
CA GLU A 31 14.87 11.34 -3.47
C GLU A 31 13.65 10.50 -3.02
N PRO A 32 13.56 10.14 -1.73
CA PRO A 32 12.41 9.43 -1.20
C PRO A 32 11.15 10.31 -1.22
N VAL A 33 10.01 9.69 -1.46
CA VAL A 33 8.71 10.36 -1.52
C VAL A 33 7.76 9.72 -0.53
N PHE A 34 7.12 10.55 0.27
CA PHE A 34 5.99 10.19 1.12
C PHE A 34 4.70 10.69 0.49
N TRP A 35 3.70 9.83 0.42
CA TRP A 35 2.36 10.13 -0.08
C TRP A 35 1.34 9.70 0.96
N GLU A 36 0.28 10.49 1.11
CA GLU A 36 -0.78 10.24 2.10
C GLU A 36 -2.15 10.63 1.55
N CYS A 37 -3.16 9.80 1.83
CA CYS A 37 -4.57 10.05 1.54
C CYS A 37 -5.47 9.44 2.61
N ASP A 38 -6.51 10.16 3.00
CA ASP A 38 -7.51 9.78 4.00
C ASP A 38 -8.82 9.23 3.39
N GLY A 39 -8.72 8.63 2.20
CA GLY A 39 -9.88 8.08 1.47
C GLY A 39 -10.74 9.13 0.76
N GLY A 40 -10.40 10.41 0.88
CA GLY A 40 -11.01 11.50 0.13
C GLY A 40 -10.54 11.57 -1.34
N THR A 41 -10.94 12.66 -2.02
CA THR A 41 -10.52 12.95 -3.39
C THR A 41 -9.14 13.59 -3.48
N GLU A 42 -8.56 13.98 -2.36
CA GLU A 42 -7.29 14.70 -2.27
C GLU A 42 -6.22 13.82 -1.63
N TYR A 43 -4.97 14.09 -1.99
CA TYR A 43 -3.80 13.45 -1.40
C TYR A 43 -2.70 14.49 -1.24
N THR A 44 -1.76 14.20 -0.35
CA THR A 44 -0.58 15.04 -0.13
C THR A 44 0.69 14.29 -0.47
N MET A 45 1.75 15.03 -0.82
CA MET A 45 3.07 14.49 -1.08
C MET A 45 4.14 15.35 -0.40
N SER A 46 5.14 14.69 0.17
CA SER A 46 6.29 15.31 0.82
C SER A 46 7.56 14.46 0.62
N THR A 47 8.69 14.94 1.11
CA THR A 47 9.93 14.16 1.18
C THR A 47 9.73 12.99 2.15
N GLY A 48 10.02 11.78 1.69
CA GLY A 48 10.01 10.58 2.52
C GLY A 48 11.33 10.41 3.30
N ASP A 49 11.43 9.30 4.02
CA ASP A 49 12.60 8.97 4.86
C ASP A 49 13.24 7.62 4.50
N ARG A 50 12.77 6.94 3.45
CA ARG A 50 13.36 5.69 2.99
C ARG A 50 14.79 5.88 2.51
N ASP A 51 15.65 5.01 3.01
CA ASP A 51 17.05 4.84 2.60
C ASP A 51 17.25 3.62 1.66
N VAL A 52 16.23 2.75 1.56
CA VAL A 52 16.23 1.54 0.73
C VAL A 52 15.21 1.61 -0.41
N HIS A 53 15.63 1.15 -1.59
CA HIS A 53 14.77 1.08 -2.77
C HIS A 53 13.48 0.28 -2.51
N GLY A 54 12.42 0.63 -3.24
CA GLY A 54 11.13 -0.04 -3.18
C GLY A 54 10.06 0.83 -2.53
N THR A 55 8.97 0.17 -2.13
CA THR A 55 7.75 0.85 -1.68
C THR A 55 7.20 0.14 -0.46
N GLU A 56 6.92 0.90 0.59
CA GLU A 56 6.11 0.49 1.73
C GLU A 56 4.74 1.16 1.61
N ILE A 57 3.69 0.39 1.89
CA ILE A 57 2.31 0.86 1.91
C ILE A 57 1.74 0.51 3.28
N THR A 58 1.29 1.52 4.02
CA THR A 58 0.70 1.35 5.35
C THR A 58 -0.79 1.66 5.26
N LEU A 59 -1.61 0.71 5.69
CA LEU A 59 -3.07 0.81 5.72
C LEU A 59 -3.53 1.08 7.16
N TYR A 60 -4.18 2.20 7.38
CA TYR A 60 -4.85 2.52 8.63
C TYR A 60 -6.28 1.98 8.52
N LEU A 61 -6.46 0.74 8.96
CA LEU A 61 -7.69 -0.03 8.78
C LEU A 61 -8.90 0.68 9.39
N ASN A 62 -10.03 0.61 8.70
CA ASN A 62 -11.31 1.07 9.23
C ASN A 62 -11.86 0.08 10.28
N GLU A 63 -12.86 0.53 11.04
CA GLU A 63 -13.43 -0.24 12.15
C GLU A 63 -14.01 -1.61 11.75
N ASP A 64 -14.49 -1.72 10.52
CA ASP A 64 -15.07 -2.95 9.96
C ASP A 64 -14.02 -3.94 9.45
N SER A 65 -12.75 -3.52 9.33
CA SER A 65 -11.70 -4.26 8.62
C SER A 65 -10.54 -4.70 9.51
N TYR A 66 -10.66 -4.59 10.84
CA TYR A 66 -9.61 -5.01 11.78
C TYR A 66 -9.24 -6.50 11.70
N GLU A 67 -10.08 -7.33 11.06
CA GLU A 67 -9.70 -8.72 10.77
C GLU A 67 -8.39 -8.82 9.97
N PHE A 68 -8.06 -7.82 9.14
CA PHE A 68 -6.81 -7.81 8.36
C PHE A 68 -5.57 -7.39 9.18
N ALA A 69 -5.74 -6.99 10.44
CA ALA A 69 -4.62 -6.87 11.39
C ALA A 69 -4.24 -8.23 12.02
N ASN A 70 -5.02 -9.29 11.76
CA ASN A 70 -4.72 -10.64 12.23
C ASN A 70 -3.82 -11.38 11.24
N GLU A 71 -2.65 -11.82 11.70
CA GLU A 71 -1.66 -12.54 10.88
C GLU A 71 -2.23 -13.79 10.19
N TYR A 72 -3.04 -14.59 10.89
CA TYR A 72 -3.64 -15.79 10.33
C TYR A 72 -4.61 -15.45 9.19
N ARG A 73 -5.42 -14.41 9.38
CA ARG A 73 -6.37 -13.95 8.38
C ARG A 73 -5.68 -13.47 7.12
N VAL A 74 -4.62 -12.69 7.26
CA VAL A 74 -3.79 -12.23 6.12
C VAL A 74 -3.16 -13.42 5.41
N LYS A 75 -2.63 -14.39 6.16
CA LYS A 75 -2.03 -15.60 5.58
C LYS A 75 -3.03 -16.41 4.75
N GLU A 76 -4.26 -16.62 5.24
CA GLU A 76 -5.32 -17.29 4.47
C GLU A 76 -5.62 -16.58 3.14
N VAL A 77 -5.68 -15.25 3.16
CA VAL A 77 -5.90 -14.44 1.95
C VAL A 77 -4.74 -14.63 0.97
N LEU A 78 -3.48 -14.59 1.44
CA LEU A 78 -2.29 -14.79 0.62
C LEU A 78 -2.26 -16.21 0.03
N GLU A 79 -2.58 -17.24 0.80
CA GLU A 79 -2.64 -18.63 0.29
C GLU A 79 -3.73 -18.79 -0.76
N LYS A 80 -4.90 -18.17 -0.55
CA LYS A 80 -6.03 -18.27 -1.47
C LYS A 80 -5.80 -17.55 -2.80
N TYR A 81 -5.21 -16.35 -2.79
CA TYR A 81 -5.13 -15.49 -3.97
C TYR A 81 -3.70 -15.33 -4.53
N CYS A 82 -2.67 -15.59 -3.73
CA CYS A 82 -1.27 -15.33 -4.07
C CYS A 82 -0.37 -16.58 -3.98
N SER A 83 -0.92 -17.79 -3.79
CA SER A 83 -0.15 -19.04 -3.62
C SER A 83 0.79 -19.38 -4.77
N PHE A 84 0.53 -18.85 -5.96
CA PHE A 84 1.35 -19.08 -7.16
C PHE A 84 2.01 -17.79 -7.66
N MET A 85 2.11 -16.75 -6.83
CA MET A 85 2.93 -15.60 -7.19
C MET A 85 4.40 -16.04 -7.32
N PRO A 86 5.08 -15.65 -8.41
CA PRO A 86 6.47 -16.03 -8.67
C PRO A 86 7.47 -15.36 -7.73
#